data_AF-A0A3N5MMU8-F1
#
_entry.id   AF-A0A3N5MMU8-F1
#
_cell.length_a   1.000
_cell.length_b   1.000
_cell.length_c   1.000
_cell.angle_alpha   90.00
_cell.angle_beta   90.00
_cell.angle_gamma   90.00
#
_symmetry.space_group_name_H-M   'P 1'
#
loop_
_entity.id
_entity.type
_entity.pdbx_description
1 polymer ?
#
loop_
_entity_poly.entity_id
_entity_poly.type
_entity_poly.pdbx_seq_one_letter_code
_entity_poly.pdbx_strand_id
1 'polypeptide(L)' 'REINADENLMKVFGGKSKVSMFEMTKLVNKHLS' A
#
# COMPACT_ATOMS: atom_id res chain seq x y z
N ARG A 1 5.77 8.07 9.98
CA ARG A 1 6.15 6.65 10.02
C ARG A 1 5.75 6.03 8.69
N GLU A 2 6.72 5.52 7.95
CA GLU A 2 6.50 4.86 6.67
C GLU A 2 6.34 3.36 6.90
N ILE A 3 5.60 2.69 6.00
CA ILE A 3 5.46 1.24 5.95
C ILE A 3 6.27 0.74 4.75
N ASN A 4 7.14 -0.23 5.00
CA ASN A 4 7.87 -0.91 3.92
C ASN A 4 6.99 -2.00 3.32
N ALA A 5 6.95 -2.08 2.00
CA ALA A 5 6.17 -3.05 1.26
C ALA A 5 7.05 -4.25 0.87
N ASP A 6 6.58 -5.46 1.18
CA ASP A 6 7.13 -6.70 0.62
C ASP A 6 6.60 -6.93 -0.82
N GLU A 7 7.06 -7.99 -1.49
CA GLU A 7 6.66 -8.28 -2.88
C GLU A 7 5.14 -8.40 -3.08
N ASN A 8 4.41 -8.87 -2.06
CA ASN A 8 2.96 -9.00 -2.13
C ASN A 8 2.28 -7.64 -1.92
N LEU A 9 2.75 -6.87 -0.95
CA LEU A 9 2.29 -5.52 -0.66
C LEU A 9 2.62 -4.55 -1.81
N MET A 10 3.72 -4.74 -2.53
CA MET A 10 4.06 -3.95 -3.71
C MET A 10 2.98 -4.07 -4.79
N LYS A 11 2.36 -5.24 -4.98
CA LYS A 11 1.25 -5.41 -5.93
C LYS A 11 0.02 -4.61 -5.52
N VAL A 12 -0.27 -4.56 -4.22
CA VAL A 12 -1.40 -3.81 -3.64
C VAL A 12 -1.10 -2.30 -3.64
N PHE A 13 0.16 -1.89 -3.51
CA PHE A 13 0.56 -0.49 -3.44
C PHE A 13 0.96 0.14 -4.77
N GLY A 14 0.69 -0.54 -5.89
CA GLY A 14 1.01 -0.03 -7.22
C GLY A 14 2.52 0.08 -7.50
N GLY A 15 3.30 -0.86 -6.97
CA GLY A 15 4.74 -0.97 -7.17
C GLY A 15 5.60 -0.13 -6.22
N LYS A 16 4.99 0.56 -5.24
CA LYS A 16 5.73 1.36 -4.26
C LYS A 16 6.37 0.46 -3.20
N SER A 17 7.68 0.62 -2.98
CA SER A 17 8.43 -0.08 -1.94
C SER A 17 8.20 0.49 -0.53
N LYS A 18 7.70 1.74 -0.45
CA LYS A 18 7.32 2.40 0.80
C LYS A 18 6.04 3.20 0.61
N VAL A 19 5.15 3.13 1.59
CA VAL A 19 3.90 3.89 1.61
C VAL A 19 3.68 4.49 3.00
N SER A 20 3.05 5.67 3.03
CA SER A 20 2.56 6.26 4.27
C SER A 20 1.23 5.62 4.71
N MET A 21 0.90 5.75 5.98
CA MET A 21 -0.41 5.29 6.51
C MET A 21 -1.59 5.97 5.78
N PHE A 22 -1.42 7.22 5.32
CA PHE A 22 -2.44 7.92 4.54
C PHE A 22 -2.66 7.30 3.15
N GLU A 23 -1.57 6.87 2.50
CA GLU A 23 -1.64 6.15 1.23
C GLU A 23 -2.24 4.75 1.41
N MET A 24 -1.92 4.06 2.52
CA MET A 24 -2.51 2.75 2.85
C MET A 24 -4.03 2.78 2.81
N THR A 25 -4.65 3.75 3.48
CA THR A 25 -6.11 3.81 3.56
C THR A 25 -6.74 4.01 2.19
N LYS A 26 -6.11 4.82 1.32
CA LYS A 26 -6.59 5.06 -0.04
C LYS A 26 -6.43 3.84 -0.94
N LEU A 27 -5.30 3.15 -0.82
CA LEU A 27 -4.98 1.99 -1.66
C LEU A 27 -5.82 0.78 -1.27
N VAL A 28 -5.97 0.51 0.03
CA VAL A 28 -6.79 -0.60 0.53
C VAL A 28 -8.28 -0.42 0.19
N ASN A 29 -8.80 0.81 0.19
CA ASN A 29 -10.20 1.07 -0.18
C ASN A 29 -10.53 0.64 -1.63
N LYS A 30 -9.55 0.56 -2.53
CA LYS A 30 -9.75 0.04 -3.89
C LYS A 30 -9.92 -1.49 -3.95
N HIS A 31 -9.59 -2.18 -2.86
CA HIS A 31 -9.62 -3.64 -2.77
C HIS A 31 -10.71 -4.16 -1.83
N LEU A 32 -11.46 -3.27 -1.18
CA LEU A 32 -12.64 -3.60 -0.38
C LEU A 32 -13.87 -3.46 -1.29
N SER A 33 -14.37 -4.59 -1.80
CA SER A 33 -15.68 -4.68 -2.45
C SER A 33 -16.76 -5.00 -1.42
#